data_AF-A0A970SSN0-F1
#
_entry.id   AF-A0A970SSN0-F1
#
_cell.length_a   1.000
_cell.length_b   1.000
_cell.length_c   1.000
_cell.angle_alpha   90.00
_cell.angle_beta   90.00
_cell.angle_gamma   90.00
#
_symmetry.space_group_name_H-M   'P 1'
#
loop_
_entity.id
_entity.type
_entity.pdbx_description
1 polymer ?
#
loop_
_entity_poly.entity_id
_entity_poly.type
_entity_poly.pdbx_seq_one_letter_code
_entity_poly.pdbx_strand_id
1 'polypeptide(L)'
;MKTVLKEKLTYLYAGILFLISSLIAIVPDLFDEHVATMEEWHAHYIFLFIGVVYIFIGFIWQDLIKARQRRATKNWDGPLEKEVILKAAKRFAPFLVAGLLSILMGIIFTFIPI
;
A
#
# COMPACT_ATOMS: atom_id res chain seq x y z
N MET A 1 0.82 -3.22 16.77
CA MET A 1 0.57 -3.65 15.37
C MET A 1 -0.30 -4.89 15.28
N LYS A 2 0.00 -5.97 16.03
CA LYS A 2 -0.83 -7.19 16.05
C LYS A 2 -2.32 -6.96 16.33
N THR A 3 -2.68 -6.01 17.19
CA THR A 3 -4.08 -5.66 17.49
C THR A 3 -4.77 -4.93 16.32
N VAL A 4 -4.07 -3.98 15.71
CA VAL A 4 -4.55 -3.22 14.54
C VAL A 4 -4.81 -4.12 13.33
N LEU A 5 -3.92 -5.09 13.09
CA LEU A 5 -4.07 -6.07 12.03
C LEU A 5 -5.21 -7.06 12.30
N LYS A 6 -5.82 -7.10 13.49
CA LYS A 6 -7.00 -7.95 13.74
C LYS A 6 -8.32 -7.22 13.46
N GLU A 7 -8.29 -5.92 13.17
CA GLU A 7 -9.49 -5.14 12.90
C GLU A 7 -10.02 -5.42 11.47
N LYS A 8 -11.31 -5.81 11.35
CA LYS A 8 -11.96 -6.11 10.06
C LYS A 8 -11.87 -4.95 9.06
N LEU A 9 -11.95 -3.70 9.55
CA LEU A 9 -11.83 -2.49 8.73
C LEU A 9 -10.45 -2.36 8.05
N THR A 10 -9.38 -2.81 8.71
CA THR A 10 -8.02 -2.80 8.12
C THR A 10 -7.97 -3.65 6.85
N TYR A 11 -8.58 -4.84 6.89
CA TYR A 11 -8.64 -5.75 5.74
C TYR A 11 -9.56 -5.22 4.63
N LEU A 12 -10.69 -4.59 4.98
CA LEU A 12 -11.57 -3.96 4.00
C LEU A 12 -10.85 -2.87 3.21
N TYR A 13 -10.15 -1.95 3.90
CA TYR A 13 -9.40 -0.89 3.22
C TYR A 13 -8.21 -1.43 2.42
N ALA A 14 -7.50 -2.43 2.95
CA ALA A 14 -6.43 -3.09 2.20
C ALA A 14 -6.95 -3.75 0.92
N GLY A 15 -8.11 -4.41 1.00
CA GLY A 15 -8.77 -5.02 -0.16
C GLY A 15 -9.18 -3.99 -1.21
N ILE A 16 -9.76 -2.86 -0.80
CA ILE A 16 -10.12 -1.77 -1.74
C ILE A 16 -8.86 -1.22 -2.43
N LEU A 17 -7.79 -0.94 -1.68
CA LEU A 17 -6.52 -0.46 -2.25
C LEU A 17 -5.94 -1.48 -3.24
N PHE A 18 -5.95 -2.77 -2.88
CA PHE A 18 -5.50 -3.83 -3.76
C PHE A 18 -6.35 -3.91 -5.03
N LEU A 19 -7.69 -3.86 -4.94
CA LEU A 19 -8.56 -3.88 -6.12
C LEU A 19 -8.31 -2.71 -7.07
N ILE A 20 -8.12 -1.50 -6.55
CA ILE A 20 -7.77 -0.33 -7.37
C ILE A 20 -6.44 -0.55 -8.10
N SER A 21 -5.46 -1.12 -7.41
CA SER A 21 -4.15 -1.44 -7.99
C SER A 21 -4.23 -2.50 -9.08
N SER A 22 -4.98 -3.57 -8.83
CA SER A 22 -5.21 -4.63 -9.79
C SER A 22 -5.95 -4.13 -11.02
N LEU A 23 -6.91 -3.22 -10.84
CA LEU A 23 -7.60 -2.58 -11.96
C LEU A 23 -6.60 -1.80 -12.83
N ILE A 24 -5.73 -0.98 -12.23
CA ILE A 24 -4.71 -0.21 -12.97
C ILE A 24 -3.76 -1.14 -13.73
N ALA A 25 -3.35 -2.26 -13.12
CA ALA A 25 -2.42 -3.20 -13.74
C ALA A 25 -3.03 -3.99 -14.90
N ILE A 26 -4.32 -4.36 -14.81
CA ILE A 26 -5.02 -5.23 -15.76
C ILE A 26 -5.79 -4.45 -16.84
N VAL A 27 -6.13 -3.18 -16.60
CA VAL A 27 -6.89 -2.35 -17.57
C VAL A 27 -6.28 -2.37 -18.97
N PRO A 28 -4.96 -2.21 -19.16
CA PRO A 28 -4.36 -2.24 -20.49
C PRO A 28 -4.53 -3.57 -21.23
N ASP A 29 -4.59 -4.69 -20.49
CA ASP A 29 -4.85 -6.02 -21.05
C ASP A 29 -6.33 -6.21 -21.47
N LEU A 30 -7.26 -5.41 -20.95
CA LEU A 30 -8.70 -5.50 -21.24
C LEU A 30 -9.14 -4.63 -22.43
N PHE A 31 -8.38 -3.60 -22.80
CA PHE A 31 -8.71 -2.65 -23.87
C PHE A 31 -7.83 -2.83 -25.11
N ASP A 32 -7.43 -4.07 -25.34
CA ASP A 32 -6.46 -4.51 -26.35
C ASP A 32 -6.89 -4.08 -27.77
N GLU A 33 -6.20 -3.06 -28.30
CA GLU A 33 -6.08 -2.80 -29.75
C GLU A 33 -5.01 -1.72 -30.06
N HIS A 34 -4.66 -0.83 -29.12
CA HIS A 34 -3.65 0.23 -29.37
C HIS A 34 -2.53 0.32 -28.32
N VAL A 35 -2.73 -0.18 -27.09
CA VAL A 35 -1.74 -0.02 -26.00
C VAL A 35 -0.70 -1.14 -25.97
N ALA A 36 -1.04 -2.35 -26.43
CA ALA A 36 -0.11 -3.48 -26.58
C ALA A 36 1.00 -3.26 -27.63
N THR A 37 1.00 -2.12 -28.32
CA THR A 37 2.10 -1.70 -29.21
C THR A 37 3.28 -1.07 -28.47
N MET A 38 3.15 -0.76 -27.18
CA MET A 38 4.30 -0.48 -26.33
C MET A 38 4.95 -1.81 -25.96
N GLU A 39 6.13 -2.06 -26.53
CA GLU A 39 6.98 -3.24 -26.29
C GLU A 39 6.93 -3.66 -24.80
N GLU A 40 6.24 -4.77 -24.57
CA GLU A 40 6.19 -5.53 -23.32
C GLU A 40 5.55 -4.83 -22.11
N TRP A 41 4.22 -4.72 -22.13
CA TRP A 41 3.45 -4.45 -20.91
C TRP A 41 3.53 -5.63 -19.93
N HIS A 42 4.40 -5.50 -18.94
CA HIS A 42 4.65 -6.54 -17.94
C HIS A 42 3.85 -6.29 -16.67
N ALA A 43 2.64 -6.88 -16.59
CA ALA A 43 1.74 -6.74 -15.44
C ALA A 43 2.43 -7.03 -14.09
N HIS A 44 3.37 -7.98 -14.06
CA HIS A 44 4.13 -8.31 -12.84
C HIS A 44 5.00 -7.14 -12.33
N TYR A 45 5.65 -6.36 -13.20
CA TYR A 45 6.43 -5.18 -12.77
C TYR A 45 5.53 -4.09 -12.20
N ILE A 46 4.31 -3.95 -12.72
CA ILE A 46 3.34 -2.97 -12.25
C ILE A 46 2.86 -3.34 -10.85
N PHE A 47 2.52 -4.60 -10.61
CA PHE A 47 2.18 -5.09 -9.27
C PHE A 47 3.33 -4.91 -8.27
N LEU A 48 4.57 -5.23 -8.66
CA LEU A 48 5.74 -5.01 -7.81
C LEU A 48 5.93 -3.52 -7.48
N PHE A 49 5.82 -2.65 -8.48
CA PHE A 49 5.96 -1.19 -8.32
C PHE A 49 4.87 -0.61 -7.40
N ILE A 50 3.61 -0.94 -7.65
CA ILE A 50 2.48 -0.46 -6.82
C ILE A 50 2.64 -0.93 -5.37
N GLY A 51 3.10 -2.16 -5.17
CA GLY A 51 3.39 -2.68 -3.85
C GLY A 51 4.40 -1.84 -3.06
N VAL A 52 5.50 -1.46 -3.69
CA VAL A 52 6.51 -0.56 -3.10
C VAL A 52 5.92 0.83 -2.82
N VAL A 53 5.17 1.39 -3.76
CA VAL A 53 4.53 2.71 -3.63
C VAL A 53 3.57 2.73 -2.44
N TYR A 54 2.75 1.70 -2.24
CA TYR A 54 1.85 1.64 -1.09
C TYR A 54 2.57 1.58 0.25
N ILE A 55 3.61 0.77 0.37
CA ILE A 55 4.41 0.72 1.60
C ILE A 55 5.02 2.10 1.88
N PHE A 56 5.52 2.78 0.85
CA PHE A 56 6.10 4.11 0.96
C PHE A 56 5.06 5.18 1.36
N ILE A 57 3.89 5.21 0.72
CA ILE A 57 2.79 6.12 1.08
C ILE A 57 2.36 5.89 2.54
N GLY A 58 2.21 4.63 2.93
CA GLY A 58 1.85 4.27 4.30
C GLY A 58 2.90 4.78 5.31
N PHE A 59 4.18 4.63 4.99
CA PHE A 59 5.28 5.12 5.83
C PHE A 59 5.26 6.64 5.96
N ILE A 60 5.13 7.38 4.85
CA ILE A 60 5.00 8.85 4.86
C ILE A 60 3.81 9.27 5.72
N TRP A 61 2.65 8.62 5.57
CA TRP A 61 1.46 8.99 6.32
C TRP A 61 1.63 8.77 7.82
N GLN A 62 2.26 7.66 8.19
CA GLN A 62 2.60 7.37 9.58
C GLN A 62 3.52 8.45 10.16
N ASP A 63 4.52 8.86 9.40
CA ASP A 63 5.48 9.86 9.84
C ASP A 63 4.87 11.27 9.94
N LEU A 64 4.05 11.67 8.97
CA LEU A 64 3.30 12.93 9.00
C LEU A 64 2.40 13.04 10.23
N ILE A 65 1.71 11.96 10.63
CA ILE A 65 0.88 11.94 11.84
C ILE A 65 1.74 12.18 13.09
N LYS A 66 2.89 11.50 13.19
CA LYS A 66 3.82 11.65 14.31
C LYS A 66 4.41 13.06 14.33
N ALA A 67 4.90 13.55 13.20
CA ALA A 67 5.48 14.89 13.06
C ALA A 67 4.47 15.99 13.40
N ARG A 68 3.22 15.88 12.95
CA ARG A 68 2.15 16.81 13.31
C ARG A 68 1.94 16.87 14.82
N GLN A 69 1.96 15.72 15.50
CA GLN A 69 1.82 15.69 16.96
C GLN A 69 3.03 16.24 17.69
N ARG A 70 4.25 15.93 17.24
CA ARG A 70 5.48 16.53 17.81
C ARG A 70 5.46 18.06 17.73
N ARG A 71 5.02 18.61 16.59
CA ARG A 71 4.87 20.07 16.41
C ARG A 71 3.82 20.66 17.35
N ALA A 72 2.66 20.01 17.48
CA ALA A 72 1.57 20.50 18.33
C ALA A 72 1.93 20.48 19.82
N THR A 73 2.59 19.41 20.26
CA THR A 73 2.99 19.21 21.66
C THR A 73 4.36 19.82 22.01
N LYS A 74 5.06 20.39 21.01
CA LYS A 74 6.47 20.83 21.09
C LYS A 74 7.43 19.76 21.65
N ASN A 75 7.04 18.49 21.53
CA ASN A 75 7.79 17.34 22.04
C ASN A 75 8.65 16.73 20.92
N TRP A 76 9.83 17.32 20.70
CA TRP A 76 10.71 16.97 19.59
C TRP A 76 11.39 15.61 19.79
N ASP A 77 11.89 15.34 21.00
CA ASP A 77 12.72 14.16 21.28
C ASP A 77 12.07 13.14 22.24
N GLY A 78 11.00 13.51 22.93
CA GLY A 78 10.33 12.62 23.87
C GLY A 78 9.50 11.53 23.19
N PRO A 79 9.15 10.48 23.95
CA PRO A 79 8.23 9.44 23.48
C PRO A 79 6.87 10.05 23.15
N LEU A 80 6.28 9.62 22.03
CA LEU A 80 4.92 9.99 21.68
C LEU A 80 3.92 9.20 22.51
N GLU A 81 2.75 9.81 22.77
CA GLU A 81 1.65 9.14 23.43
C GLU A 81 1.24 7.86 22.68
N LYS A 82 0.91 6.82 23.45
CA LYS A 82 0.55 5.50 22.90
C LYS A 82 -0.61 5.60 21.90
N GLU A 83 -1.55 6.51 22.13
CA GLU A 83 -2.69 6.75 21.24
C GLU A 83 -2.25 7.26 19.86
N VAL A 84 -1.27 8.17 19.80
CA VAL A 84 -0.72 8.69 18.54
C VAL A 84 0.01 7.59 17.77
N ILE A 85 0.80 6.78 18.48
CA ILE A 85 1.51 5.64 17.90
C ILE A 85 0.50 4.63 17.32
N LEU A 86 -0.56 4.33 18.06
CA LEU A 86 -1.61 3.41 17.62
C LEU A 86 -2.37 3.98 16.41
N LYS A 87 -2.74 5.27 16.43
CA LYS A 87 -3.41 5.96 15.33
C LYS A 87 -2.56 5.94 14.05
N ALA A 88 -1.27 6.23 14.18
CA ALA A 88 -0.33 6.17 13.06
C ALA A 88 -0.20 4.74 12.50
N ALA A 89 -0.13 3.73 13.38
CA ALA A 89 -0.11 2.33 12.97
C ALA A 89 -1.42 1.87 12.30
N LYS A 90 -2.59 2.34 12.76
CA LYS A 90 -3.89 2.06 12.11
C LYS A 90 -3.96 2.61 10.71
N ARG A 91 -3.38 3.78 10.46
CA ARG A 91 -3.33 4.38 9.12
C ARG A 91 -2.32 3.68 8.22
N PHE A 92 -1.19 3.22 8.75
CA PHE A 92 -0.18 2.48 8.00
C PHE A 92 -0.63 1.06 7.59
N ALA A 93 -1.28 0.34 8.51
CA ALA A 93 -1.62 -1.07 8.37
C ALA A 93 -2.32 -1.46 7.05
N PRO A 94 -3.36 -0.75 6.56
CA PRO A 94 -4.01 -1.12 5.30
C PRO A 94 -3.07 -1.00 4.09
N PHE A 95 -2.21 0.02 4.05
CA PHE A 95 -1.23 0.17 2.97
C PHE A 95 -0.15 -0.90 3.01
N LEU A 96 0.31 -1.28 4.21
CA LEU A 96 1.28 -2.37 4.37
C LEU A 96 0.68 -3.69 3.85
N VAL A 97 -0.55 -4.01 4.23
CA VAL A 97 -1.21 -5.26 3.80
C VAL A 97 -1.48 -5.22 2.29
N ALA A 98 -2.00 -4.12 1.75
CA ALA A 98 -2.24 -3.97 0.31
C ALA A 98 -0.92 -4.05 -0.49
N GLY A 99 0.14 -3.40 0.00
CA GLY A 99 1.45 -3.43 -0.63
C GLY A 99 2.06 -4.84 -0.66
N LEU A 100 1.98 -5.57 0.45
CA LEU A 100 2.42 -6.97 0.50
C LEU A 100 1.62 -7.88 -0.43
N LEU A 101 0.29 -7.71 -0.50
CA LEU A 101 -0.56 -8.46 -1.44
C LEU A 101 -0.20 -8.14 -2.90
N SER A 102 0.06 -6.87 -3.20
CA SER A 102 0.47 -6.42 -4.53
C SER A 102 1.82 -7.02 -4.94
N ILE A 103 2.82 -7.00 -4.05
CA ILE A 103 4.12 -7.65 -4.29
C ILE A 103 3.95 -9.16 -4.51
N LEU A 104 3.16 -9.82 -3.65
CA LEU A 104 2.94 -11.26 -3.73
C LEU A 104 2.26 -11.64 -5.05
N MET A 105 1.32 -10.80 -5.53
CA MET A 105 0.68 -10.98 -6.82
C MET A 105 1.66 -10.78 -7.98
N GLY A 106 2.50 -9.73 -7.91
CA GLY A 106 3.57 -9.53 -8.88
C GLY A 106 4.51 -10.73 -9.00
N ILE A 107 4.95 -11.29 -7.86
CA ILE A 107 5.78 -12.50 -7.82
C ILE A 107 5.07 -13.71 -8.44
N ILE A 108 3.77 -13.91 -8.18
CA ILE A 108 3.04 -15.03 -8.80
C ILE A 108 3.00 -14.85 -10.32
N PHE A 109 2.72 -13.65 -10.81
CA PHE A 109 2.67 -13.37 -12.25
C PHE A 109 4.03 -13.40 -12.95
N THR A 110 5.16 -13.38 -12.23
CA THR A 110 6.46 -13.70 -12.85
C THR A 110 6.59 -15.16 -13.24
N PHE A 111 5.87 -16.08 -12.58
CA PHE A 111 5.93 -17.52 -12.86
C PHE A 111 4.74 -18.04 -13.66
N ILE A 112 3.62 -17.32 -13.62
CA ILE A 112 2.39 -17.64 -14.34
C ILE A 112 2.13 -16.48 -15.31
N PRO A 113 2.61 -16.57 -16.57
CA PRO A 113 2.25 -15.58 -17.57
C PRO A 113 0.73 -15.58 -17.77
N ILE A 114 0.15 -14.38 -17.84
CA ILE A 114 -1.24 -14.14 -18.22
C ILE A 114 -1.30 -13.97 -19.73
#